data_AF-A0A968XQX2-F1
#
_entry.id   AF-A0A968XQX2-F1
#
_cell.length_a   1.000
_cell.length_b   1.000
_cell.length_c   1.000
_cell.angle_alpha   90.00
_cell.angle_beta   90.00
_cell.angle_gamma   90.00
#
_symmetry.space_group_name_H-M   'P 1'
#
loop_
_entity.id
_entity.type
_entity.pdbx_description
1 polymer ?
#
loop_
_entity_poly.entity_id
_entity_poly.type
_entity_poly.pdbx_seq_one_letter_code
_entity_poly.pdbx_strand_id
1 'polypeptide(L)' 'MSTVAEIEEALKALPVGQAHLVADWLQDYLDGQWDRQLTADAASGRLDKVWQKARKDIDAGNVKPLIEVLNGE' A
#
# COMPACT_ATOMS: atom_id res chain seq x y z
N MET A 1 4.74 16.62 -21.83
CA MET A 1 4.69 15.94 -20.51
C MET A 1 5.94 16.35 -19.76
N SER A 2 5.81 16.71 -18.49
CA SER A 2 6.98 16.86 -17.61
C SER A 2 7.51 15.48 -17.25
N THR A 3 8.83 15.37 -17.11
CA THR A 3 9.51 14.18 -16.60
C THR A 3 9.35 14.07 -15.08
N VAL A 4 9.58 12.88 -14.52
CA VAL A 4 9.60 12.69 -13.06
C VAL A 4 10.63 13.63 -12.40
N ALA A 5 11.82 13.76 -13.00
CA ALA A 5 12.86 14.65 -12.51
C ALA A 5 12.40 16.13 -12.48
N GLU A 6 11.68 16.59 -13.50
CA GLU A 6 11.14 17.96 -13.51
C GLU A 6 10.06 18.16 -12.44
N ILE A 7 9.26 17.14 -12.14
CA ILE A 7 8.26 17.19 -11.05
C ILE A 7 8.97 17.24 -9.69
N GLU A 8 9.99 16.42 -9.47
CA GLU A 8 10.78 16.42 -8.23
C GLU A 8 11.44 17.77 -7.97
N GLU A 9 12.07 18.37 -8.99
CA GLU A 9 12.67 19.70 -8.87
C GLU A 9 11.61 20.78 -8.58
N ALA A 10 10.44 20.69 -9.21
CA ALA A 10 9.33 21.60 -8.91
C ALA A 10 8.85 21.45 -7.45
N LEU A 11 8.74 20.23 -6.93
CA LEU A 11 8.36 19.98 -5.53
C LEU A 11 9.40 20.51 -4.54
N LYS A 12 10.70 20.40 -4.85
CA LYS A 12 11.78 20.96 -4.01
C LYS A 12 11.72 22.49 -3.93
N ALA A 13 11.22 23.15 -4.98
CA ALA A 13 11.08 24.60 -5.02
C ALA A 13 9.82 25.12 -4.28
N LEU A 14 8.88 24.24 -3.91
CA LEU A 14 7.68 24.65 -3.20
C LEU A 14 7.96 24.96 -1.71
N PRO A 15 7.20 25.88 -1.11
CA PRO A 15 7.09 25.96 0.34
C PRO A 15 6.65 24.60 0.90
N VAL A 16 7.26 24.16 2.01
CA VAL A 16 7.03 22.83 2.59
C VAL A 16 5.54 22.53 2.84
N GLY A 17 4.75 23.49 3.30
CA GLY A 17 3.31 23.31 3.48
C GLY A 17 2.55 23.00 2.19
N GLN A 18 2.97 23.56 1.05
CA GLN A 18 2.39 23.23 -0.25
C GLN A 18 2.88 21.87 -0.77
N ALA A 19 4.14 21.51 -0.51
CA ALA A 19 4.65 20.19 -0.81
C ALA A 19 3.86 19.09 -0.06
N HIS A 20 3.45 19.35 1.19
CA HIS A 20 2.58 18.44 1.95
C HIS A 20 1.22 18.23 1.29
N LEU A 21 0.58 19.29 0.77
CA LEU A 21 -0.70 19.13 0.05
C LEU A 21 -0.56 18.21 -1.18
N VAL A 22 0.58 18.29 -1.88
CA VAL A 22 0.84 17.38 -3.01
C VAL A 22 1.10 15.96 -2.52
N ALA A 23 1.81 15.79 -1.41
CA ALA A 23 2.05 14.48 -0.81
C ALA A 23 0.74 13.80 -0.40
N ASP A 24 -0.17 14.53 0.27
CA ASP A 24 -1.47 14.02 0.68
C ASP A 24 -2.30 13.55 -0.53
N TRP A 25 -2.39 14.39 -1.56
CA TRP A 25 -3.08 14.02 -2.80
C TRP A 25 -2.45 12.81 -3.50
N LEU A 26 -1.12 12.75 -3.54
CA LEU A 26 -0.39 11.65 -4.18
C LEU A 26 -0.63 10.33 -3.44
N GLN A 27 -0.66 10.37 -2.10
CA GLN A 27 -0.99 9.22 -1.27
C GLN A 27 -2.39 8.69 -1.60
N ASP A 28 -3.42 9.54 -1.60
CA ASP A 28 -4.79 9.17 -1.94
C ASP A 28 -4.89 8.56 -3.35
N TYR A 29 -4.17 9.15 -4.32
CA TYR A 29 -4.12 8.64 -5.68
C TYR A 29 -3.51 7.23 -5.74
N LEU A 30 -2.37 7.03 -5.08
CA LEU A 30 -1.65 5.76 -5.07
C LEU A 30 -2.44 4.67 -4.34
N ASP A 31 -3.07 5.00 -3.21
CA ASP A 31 -3.96 4.09 -2.48
C ASP A 31 -5.12 3.64 -3.37
N GLY A 32 -5.73 4.57 -4.11
CA GLY A 32 -6.77 4.23 -5.10
C GLY A 32 -6.27 3.34 -6.25
N GLN A 33 -5.02 3.50 -6.72
CA GLN A 33 -4.43 2.58 -7.70
C GLN A 33 -4.19 1.20 -7.10
N TRP A 34 -3.70 1.16 -5.86
CA TRP A 34 -3.45 -0.07 -5.13
C TRP A 34 -4.73 -0.88 -4.95
N ASP A 35 -5.82 -0.26 -4.50
CA ASP A 35 -7.12 -0.92 -4.33
C ASP A 35 -7.63 -1.54 -5.63
N ARG A 36 -7.51 -0.82 -6.75
CA ARG A 36 -7.91 -1.34 -8.07
C ARG A 36 -7.07 -2.54 -8.48
N GLN A 37 -5.76 -2.46 -8.29
CA GLN A 37 -4.87 -3.57 -8.63
C GLN A 37 -5.12 -4.78 -7.73
N LEU A 38 -5.25 -4.58 -6.43
CA LEU A 38 -5.55 -5.64 -5.47
C LEU A 38 -6.87 -6.34 -5.81
N THR A 39 -7.90 -5.57 -6.16
CA THR A 39 -9.21 -6.10 -6.59
C THR A 39 -9.08 -6.94 -7.86
N ALA A 40 -8.34 -6.45 -8.86
CA ALA A 40 -8.12 -7.19 -10.10
C ALA A 40 -7.30 -8.48 -9.87
N ASP A 41 -6.26 -8.41 -9.05
CA ASP A 41 -5.42 -9.56 -8.69
C ASP A 41 -6.22 -10.61 -7.90
N ALA A 42 -7.10 -10.18 -6.98
CA ALA A 42 -8.03 -11.07 -6.29
C ALA A 42 -9.02 -11.72 -7.27
N ALA A 43 -9.63 -10.94 -8.18
CA ALA A 43 -10.59 -11.46 -9.15
C ALA A 43 -9.97 -12.44 -10.16
N SER A 44 -8.70 -12.26 -10.49
CA SER A 44 -7.96 -13.17 -11.39
C SER A 44 -7.46 -14.45 -10.71
N GLY A 45 -7.63 -14.59 -9.39
CA GLY A 45 -7.11 -15.73 -8.61
C GLY A 45 -5.61 -15.69 -8.38
N ARG A 46 -4.92 -14.59 -8.76
CA ARG A 46 -3.47 -14.43 -8.56
C ARG A 46 -3.07 -14.55 -7.08
N LEU A 47 -3.98 -14.17 -6.19
CA LEU A 47 -3.77 -14.21 -4.74
C LEU A 47 -4.20 -15.54 -4.09
N ASP A 48 -4.76 -16.50 -4.84
CA ASP A 48 -5.31 -17.73 -4.28
C ASP A 48 -4.27 -18.55 -3.54
N LYS A 49 -3.05 -18.63 -4.09
CA LYS A 49 -1.96 -19.40 -3.48
C LYS A 49 -1.56 -18.85 -2.11
N VAL A 50 -1.45 -17.53 -1.98
CA VAL A 50 -1.08 -16.89 -0.71
C VAL A 50 -2.24 -16.96 0.28
N TRP A 51 -3.48 -16.80 -0.20
CA TRP A 51 -4.69 -16.97 0.61
C TRP A 51 -4.81 -18.37 1.20
N GLN A 52 -4.64 -19.42 0.38
CA GLN A 52 -4.69 -20.80 0.82
C GLN A 52 -3.59 -21.13 1.83
N LYS A 53 -2.38 -20.60 1.64
CA LYS A 53 -1.29 -20.77 2.60
C LYS A 53 -1.66 -20.13 3.94
N ALA A 54 -2.08 -18.87 3.94
CA ALA A 54 -2.49 -18.16 5.14
C ALA A 54 -3.60 -18.92 5.88
N ARG A 55 -4.57 -19.47 5.15
CA ARG A 55 -5.63 -20.28 5.76
C ARG A 55 -5.11 -21.53 6.45
N LYS A 56 -4.20 -22.27 5.81
CA LYS A 56 -3.57 -23.45 6.41
C LYS A 56 -2.78 -23.11 7.67
N ASP A 57 -2.06 -21.98 7.65
CA ASP A 57 -1.28 -21.54 8.81
C ASP A 57 -2.20 -21.14 9.98
N ILE A 58 -3.34 -20.48 9.70
CA ILE A 58 -4.38 -20.19 10.70
C ILE A 58 -4.95 -21.49 11.28
N ASP A 59 -5.36 -22.43 10.42
CA ASP A 59 -5.96 -23.70 10.84
C ASP A 59 -4.97 -24.57 11.64
N ALA A 60 -3.67 -24.45 11.37
CA ALA A 60 -2.60 -25.14 12.08
C ALA A 60 -2.15 -24.44 13.38
N GLY A 61 -2.68 -23.24 13.68
CA GLY A 61 -2.24 -22.43 14.81
C GLY A 61 -0.84 -21.81 14.65
N ASN A 62 -0.32 -21.76 13.42
CA ASN A 62 0.96 -21.14 13.07
C ASN A 62 0.84 -19.62 12.90
N VAL A 63 0.05 -18.98 13.76
CA VAL A 63 -0.24 -17.54 13.71
C VAL A 63 -0.13 -16.94 15.11
N LYS A 64 0.25 -15.67 15.17
CA LYS A 64 0.18 -14.87 16.40
C LYS A 64 -1.09 -14.02 16.39
N PRO A 65 -1.74 -13.79 17.54
CA PRO A 65 -2.75 -12.76 17.67
C PRO A 65 -2.22 -11.41 17.16
N LEU A 66 -3.04 -10.70 16.38
CA LEU A 66 -2.64 -9.40 15.84
C LEU A 66 -2.33 -8.39 16.96
N ILE A 67 -3.08 -8.45 18.07
CA ILE A 67 -2.89 -7.56 19.21
C ILE A 67 -1.53 -7.76 19.91
N GLU A 68 -1.03 -8.99 19.97
CA GLU A 68 0.30 -9.31 20.49
C GLU A 68 1.38 -8.63 19.63
N VAL A 69 1.26 -8.75 18.31
CA VAL A 69 2.22 -8.16 17.35
C VAL A 69 2.19 -6.63 17.38
N LEU A 70 1.01 -6.01 17.45
CA LEU A 70 0.87 -4.56 17.44
C LEU A 70 1.33 -3.91 18.76
N ASN A 71 1.21 -4.62 19.88
CA ASN A 71 1.64 -4.15 21.19
C ASN A 71 3.11 -4.48 21.50
N GLY A 72 3.78 -5.27 20.64
CA GLY A 72 5.19 -5.61 20.80
C GLY A 72 5.47 -6.66 21.87
N GLU A 73 4.50 -7.53 22.17
CA GLU A 73 4.66 -8.68 23.09
C GLU A 73 5.10 -9.97 22.37
#